data_AF-A0A956GLI7-F1
#
_entry.id   AF-A0A956GLI7-F1
#
_cell.length_a   1.000
_cell.length_b   1.000
_cell.length_c   1.000
_cell.angle_alpha   90.00
_cell.angle_beta   90.00
_cell.angle_gamma   90.00
#
_symmetry.space_group_name_H-M   'P 1'
#
loop_
_entity.id
_entity.type
_entity.pdbx_description
1 polymer ?
#
loop_
_entity_poly.entity_id
_entity_poly.type
_entity_poly.pdbx_seq_one_letter_code
_entity_poly.pdbx_strand_id
1 'polypeptide(L)'
;MTVAADPQSRRLRGRHRRCLVSELVRARVEERLIRLRLSAVAQRLDGLLSAAARGEPTYLDFLDQLLAEETEAKQKKRVAMGIQIAHFPTIKTLEEFDFKFQPSVDAKLVRELATGRFVVGAENVLLFGPPGVGKTHLAIALGRAVVEAGHSVLFVTATALLATLAKAQQEGKLADQIAFYAKPKLLVVDELG
;
A
#
# COMPACT_ATOMS: atom_id res chain seq x y z
N MET A 1 -17.12 -23.96 68.99
CA MET A 1 -17.40 -22.69 68.29
C MET A 1 -16.87 -22.81 66.86
N THR A 2 -17.75 -23.04 65.89
CA THR A 2 -17.39 -23.23 64.48
C THR A 2 -17.40 -21.88 63.79
N VAL A 3 -16.23 -21.41 63.34
CA VAL A 3 -16.13 -20.23 62.48
C VAL A 3 -16.52 -20.66 61.07
N ALA A 4 -17.75 -20.34 60.65
CA ALA A 4 -18.18 -20.51 59.28
C ALA A 4 -17.51 -19.42 58.41
N ALA A 5 -16.69 -19.82 57.45
CA ALA A 5 -16.13 -18.91 56.46
C ALA A 5 -17.23 -18.45 55.48
N ASP A 6 -17.47 -17.15 55.42
CA ASP A 6 -18.44 -16.52 54.52
C ASP A 6 -18.17 -16.88 53.03
N PRO A 7 -19.10 -17.58 52.34
CA PRO A 7 -18.96 -17.96 50.94
C PRO A 7 -18.90 -16.79 49.95
N GLN A 8 -19.39 -15.60 50.31
CA GLN A 8 -19.42 -14.44 49.42
C GLN A 8 -18.03 -13.77 49.28
N SER A 9 -17.24 -13.77 50.36
CA SER A 9 -15.87 -13.25 50.39
C SER A 9 -14.88 -13.99 49.44
N ARG A 10 -15.11 -15.28 49.14
CA ARG A 10 -14.32 -16.07 48.18
C ARG A 10 -14.68 -15.77 46.72
N ARG A 11 -15.96 -15.47 46.44
CA ARG A 11 -16.43 -15.18 45.07
C ARG A 11 -15.96 -13.81 44.56
N LEU A 12 -15.90 -12.80 45.44
CA LEU A 12 -15.39 -11.46 45.11
C LEU A 12 -13.89 -11.47 44.78
N ARG A 13 -13.07 -12.20 45.55
CA ARG A 13 -11.63 -12.35 45.29
C ARG A 13 -11.34 -13.07 43.96
N GLY A 14 -12.13 -14.09 43.62
CA GLY A 14 -11.96 -14.85 42.37
C GLY A 14 -12.39 -14.11 41.10
N ARG A 15 -13.31 -13.14 41.20
CA ARG A 15 -13.73 -12.28 40.07
C ARG A 15 -12.72 -11.15 39.84
N HIS A 16 -12.23 -10.53 40.92
CA HIS A 16 -11.21 -9.49 40.87
C HIS A 16 -9.87 -9.99 40.32
N ARG A 17 -9.45 -11.22 40.69
CA ARG A 17 -8.21 -11.82 40.20
C ARG A 17 -8.27 -12.18 38.70
N ARG A 18 -9.44 -12.60 38.20
CA ARG A 18 -9.65 -12.88 36.76
C ARG A 18 -9.65 -11.61 35.91
N CYS A 19 -10.21 -10.51 36.42
CA CYS A 19 -10.15 -9.20 35.77
C CYS A 19 -8.69 -8.71 35.62
N LEU A 20 -7.92 -8.76 36.71
CA LEU A 20 -6.51 -8.36 36.72
C LEU A 20 -5.63 -9.20 35.78
N VAL A 21 -5.87 -10.51 35.70
CA VAL A 21 -5.13 -11.37 34.77
C VAL A 21 -5.48 -11.03 33.31
N SER A 22 -6.76 -10.76 33.01
CA SER A 22 -7.20 -10.34 31.68
C SER A 22 -6.59 -9.00 31.26
N GLU A 23 -6.50 -8.04 32.17
CA GLU A 23 -5.85 -6.75 31.95
C GLU A 23 -4.34 -6.89 31.70
N LEU A 24 -3.65 -7.74 32.47
CA LEU A 24 -2.23 -8.02 32.26
C LEU A 24 -1.95 -8.75 30.94
N VAL A 25 -2.84 -9.66 30.53
CA VAL A 25 -2.75 -10.32 29.23
C VAL A 25 -2.92 -9.29 28.11
N ARG A 26 -3.92 -8.40 28.23
CA ARG A 26 -4.18 -7.33 27.27
C ARG A 26 -2.96 -6.42 27.09
N ALA A 27 -2.39 -5.91 28.18
CA ALA A 27 -1.23 -5.04 28.12
C ALA A 27 -0.04 -5.71 27.40
N ARG A 28 0.21 -7.00 27.65
CA ARG A 28 1.25 -7.77 26.95
C ARG A 28 0.93 -7.97 25.46
N VAL A 29 -0.34 -8.12 25.10
CA VAL A 29 -0.76 -8.22 23.69
C VAL A 29 -0.49 -6.89 23.00
N GLU A 30 -0.92 -5.77 23.56
CA GLU A 30 -0.69 -4.43 23.00
C GLU A 30 0.82 -4.13 22.82
N GLU A 31 1.64 -4.44 23.82
CA GLU A 31 3.11 -4.32 23.72
C GLU A 31 3.66 -5.13 22.54
N ARG A 32 3.22 -6.38 22.38
CA ARG A 32 3.67 -7.25 21.28
C ARG A 32 3.21 -6.75 19.92
N LEU A 33 1.98 -6.24 19.81
CA LEU A 33 1.47 -5.65 18.58
C LEU A 33 2.34 -4.47 18.16
N ILE A 34 2.69 -3.59 19.09
CA ILE A 34 3.59 -2.44 18.82
C ILE A 34 4.98 -2.94 18.39
N ARG A 35 5.57 -3.88 19.12
CA ARG A 35 6.92 -4.41 18.83
C ARG A 35 6.99 -5.10 17.46
N LEU A 36 5.93 -5.79 17.06
CA LEU A 36 5.82 -6.44 15.75
C LEU A 36 5.36 -5.50 14.64
N ARG A 37 5.16 -4.20 14.95
CA ARG A 37 4.63 -3.18 14.02
C ARG A 37 3.29 -3.61 13.41
N LEU A 38 2.40 -4.13 14.26
CA LEU A 38 1.00 -4.45 13.95
C LEU A 38 0.10 -3.28 14.39
N SER A 39 0.35 -2.11 13.79
CA SER A 39 -0.21 -0.85 14.28
C SER A 39 -1.70 -0.71 13.99
N ALA A 40 -2.20 -1.24 12.87
CA ALA A 40 -3.61 -1.19 12.53
C ALA A 40 -4.43 -2.09 13.46
N VAL A 41 -3.89 -3.29 13.74
CA VAL A 41 -4.48 -4.20 14.72
C VAL A 41 -4.47 -3.59 16.12
N ALA A 42 -3.37 -2.96 16.55
CA ALA A 42 -3.31 -2.29 17.84
C ALA A 42 -4.38 -1.20 17.99
N GLN A 43 -4.61 -0.40 16.93
CA GLN A 43 -5.63 0.65 16.94
C GLN A 43 -7.07 0.10 16.93
N ARG A 44 -7.29 -1.06 16.31
CA ARG A 44 -8.63 -1.66 16.14
C ARG A 44 -8.91 -2.87 17.04
N LEU A 45 -8.02 -3.17 17.99
CA LEU A 45 -8.07 -4.38 18.81
C LEU A 45 -9.41 -4.56 19.52
N ASP A 46 -9.93 -3.51 20.17
CA ASP A 46 -11.21 -3.57 20.88
C ASP A 46 -12.39 -3.85 19.94
N GLY A 47 -12.36 -3.28 18.73
CA GLY A 47 -13.38 -3.52 17.72
C GLY A 47 -13.36 -4.96 17.20
N LEU A 48 -12.16 -5.51 16.99
CA LEU A 48 -11.95 -6.88 16.52
C LEU A 48 -12.37 -7.89 17.59
N LEU A 49 -12.00 -7.67 18.86
CA LEU A 49 -12.43 -8.51 19.99
C LEU A 49 -13.95 -8.47 20.17
N SER A 50 -14.57 -7.29 20.06
CA SER A 50 -16.02 -7.14 20.16
C SER A 50 -16.76 -7.82 19.00
N ALA A 51 -16.20 -7.78 17.79
CA ALA A 51 -16.75 -8.50 16.64
C ALA A 51 -16.66 -10.02 16.83
N ALA A 52 -15.50 -10.52 17.28
CA ALA A 52 -15.30 -11.94 17.56
C ALA A 52 -16.24 -12.44 18.67
N ALA A 53 -16.47 -11.65 19.72
CA ALA A 53 -17.40 -12.00 20.78
C ALA A 53 -18.86 -12.15 20.31
N ARG A 54 -19.25 -11.48 19.22
CA ARG A 54 -20.61 -11.58 18.64
C ARG A 54 -20.74 -12.68 17.58
N GLY A 55 -19.70 -12.87 16.78
CA GLY A 55 -19.71 -13.80 15.65
C GLY A 55 -19.22 -15.20 15.98
N GLU A 56 -18.62 -15.40 17.16
CA GLU A 56 -18.02 -16.66 17.62
C GLU A 56 -17.15 -17.35 16.54
N PRO A 57 -16.22 -16.62 15.89
CA PRO A 57 -15.36 -17.21 14.87
C PRO A 57 -14.46 -18.28 15.49
N THR A 58 -14.00 -19.23 14.65
CA THR A 58 -12.97 -20.16 15.11
C THR A 58 -11.68 -19.39 15.44
N TYR A 59 -10.79 -19.99 16.23
CA TYR A 59 -9.50 -19.36 16.55
C TYR A 59 -8.67 -19.02 15.31
N LEU A 60 -8.77 -19.86 14.26
CA LEU A 60 -8.08 -19.62 13.00
C LEU A 60 -8.71 -18.44 12.24
N ASP A 61 -10.03 -18.38 12.15
CA ASP A 61 -10.72 -17.27 11.46
C ASP A 61 -10.44 -15.93 12.14
N PHE A 62 -10.43 -15.91 13.48
CA PHE A 62 -10.08 -14.69 14.22
C PHE A 62 -8.64 -14.27 13.96
N LEU A 63 -7.70 -15.21 13.97
CA LEU A 63 -6.30 -14.92 13.69
C LEU A 63 -6.10 -14.40 12.26
N ASP A 64 -6.76 -15.02 11.28
CA ASP A 64 -6.74 -14.57 9.88
C ASP A 64 -7.28 -13.14 9.75
N GLN A 65 -8.40 -12.83 10.40
CA GLN A 65 -8.97 -11.49 10.40
C GLN A 65 -8.02 -10.43 10.99
N LEU A 66 -7.31 -10.75 12.09
CA LEU A 66 -6.30 -9.85 12.66
C LEU A 66 -5.16 -9.59 11.66
N LEU A 67 -4.66 -10.64 11.00
CA LEU A 67 -3.55 -10.52 10.06
C LEU A 67 -3.96 -9.82 8.76
N ALA A 68 -5.18 -10.06 8.28
CA ALA A 68 -5.75 -9.40 7.12
C ALA A 68 -5.85 -7.88 7.33
N GLU A 69 -6.36 -7.45 8.49
CA GLU A 69 -6.46 -6.03 8.85
C GLU A 69 -5.09 -5.33 8.78
N GLU A 70 -4.06 -5.93 9.37
CA GLU A 70 -2.73 -5.35 9.33
C GLU A 70 -2.14 -5.33 7.91
N THR A 71 -2.32 -6.43 7.18
CA THR A 71 -1.75 -6.59 5.84
C THR A 71 -2.36 -5.57 4.88
N GLU A 72 -3.67 -5.38 4.93
CA GLU A 72 -4.36 -4.35 4.15
C GLU A 72 -3.88 -2.94 4.51
N ALA A 73 -3.77 -2.61 5.79
CA ALA A 73 -3.34 -1.29 6.23
C ALA A 73 -1.90 -1.00 5.77
N LYS A 74 -1.00 -1.98 5.88
CA LYS A 74 0.38 -1.88 5.39
C LYS A 74 0.44 -1.72 3.88
N GLN A 75 -0.36 -2.49 3.14
CA GLN A 75 -0.44 -2.38 1.68
C GLN A 75 -0.94 -1.00 1.26
N LYS A 76 -2.02 -0.50 1.86
CA LYS A 76 -2.57 0.85 1.60
C LYS A 76 -1.51 1.93 1.85
N LYS A 77 -0.80 1.85 2.99
CA LYS A 77 0.28 2.80 3.32
C LYS A 77 1.44 2.73 2.32
N ARG A 78 1.86 1.52 1.94
CA ARG A 78 2.93 1.30 0.96
C ARG A 78 2.56 1.92 -0.40
N VAL A 79 1.35 1.63 -0.90
CA VAL A 79 0.87 2.17 -2.17
C VAL A 79 0.77 3.69 -2.11
N ALA A 80 0.18 4.26 -1.05
CA ALA A 80 0.08 5.69 -0.89
C ALA A 80 1.46 6.38 -0.91
N MET A 81 2.44 5.84 -0.17
CA MET A 81 3.81 6.35 -0.22
C MET A 81 4.43 6.22 -1.61
N GLY A 82 4.23 5.09 -2.30
CA GLY A 82 4.72 4.88 -3.66
C GLY A 82 4.14 5.88 -4.66
N ILE A 83 2.84 6.17 -4.60
CA ILE A 83 2.17 7.17 -5.45
C ILE A 83 2.76 8.57 -5.19
N GLN A 84 3.01 8.92 -3.93
CA GLN A 84 3.61 10.21 -3.58
C GLN A 84 5.03 10.35 -4.15
N ILE A 85 5.86 9.31 -4.01
CA ILE A 85 7.25 9.29 -4.51
C ILE A 85 7.32 9.27 -6.04
N ALA A 86 6.29 8.72 -6.70
CA ALA A 86 6.24 8.65 -8.16
C ALA A 86 6.04 10.02 -8.84
N HIS A 87 5.65 11.06 -8.11
CA HIS A 87 5.49 12.43 -8.64
C HIS A 87 4.53 12.53 -9.85
N PHE A 88 3.45 11.74 -9.85
CA PHE A 88 2.43 11.86 -10.88
C PHE A 88 1.79 13.27 -10.86
N PRO A 89 1.60 13.93 -12.02
CA PRO A 89 1.05 15.28 -12.08
C PRO A 89 -0.45 15.33 -11.74
N THR A 90 -1.17 14.23 -11.98
CA THR A 90 -2.59 14.08 -11.65
C THR A 90 -2.87 12.64 -11.20
N ILE A 91 -4.03 12.42 -10.58
CA ILE A 91 -4.52 11.08 -10.26
C ILE A 91 -5.36 10.61 -11.44
N LYS A 92 -4.94 9.52 -12.08
CA LYS A 92 -5.67 8.83 -13.15
C LYS A 92 -5.65 7.34 -12.91
N THR A 93 -6.77 6.68 -13.19
CA THR A 93 -6.94 5.23 -13.05
C THR A 93 -7.30 4.60 -14.39
N LEU A 94 -7.10 3.29 -14.54
CA LEU A 94 -7.46 2.61 -15.80
C LEU A 94 -8.97 2.55 -15.99
N GLU A 95 -9.72 2.52 -14.89
CA GLU A 95 -11.18 2.50 -14.85
C GLU A 95 -11.80 3.81 -15.40
N GLU A 96 -11.10 4.93 -15.23
CA GLU A 96 -11.50 6.24 -15.76
C GLU A 96 -11.18 6.41 -17.26
N PHE A 97 -10.45 5.48 -17.88
CA PHE A 97 -10.09 5.59 -19.30
C PHE A 97 -11.23 5.09 -20.20
N ASP A 98 -11.73 5.97 -21.07
CA ASP A 98 -12.77 5.60 -22.04
C ASP A 98 -12.18 4.91 -23.28
N PHE A 99 -12.12 3.57 -23.23
CA PHE A 99 -11.71 2.75 -24.37
C PHE A 99 -12.66 2.83 -25.58
N LYS A 100 -13.91 3.28 -25.40
CA LYS A 100 -14.85 3.45 -26.52
C LYS A 100 -14.52 4.72 -27.32
N PHE A 101 -14.03 5.76 -26.66
CA PHE A 101 -13.57 6.98 -27.31
C PHE A 101 -12.31 6.75 -28.16
N GLN A 102 -11.46 5.79 -27.78
CA GLN A 102 -10.26 5.43 -28.54
C GLN A 102 -10.21 3.94 -28.91
N PRO A 103 -10.94 3.52 -29.97
CA PRO A 103 -11.03 2.11 -30.37
C PRO A 103 -9.73 1.55 -30.95
N SER A 104 -8.75 2.39 -31.29
CA SER A 104 -7.42 1.93 -31.74
C SER A 104 -6.53 1.40 -30.61
N VAL A 105 -6.89 1.69 -29.35
CA VAL A 105 -6.17 1.16 -28.18
C VAL A 105 -6.74 -0.20 -27.83
N ASP A 106 -5.90 -1.23 -27.92
CA ASP A 106 -6.27 -2.58 -27.50
C ASP A 106 -6.39 -2.64 -25.96
N ALA A 107 -7.63 -2.65 -25.47
CA ALA A 107 -7.93 -2.77 -24.05
C ALA A 107 -7.36 -4.06 -23.42
N LYS A 108 -7.20 -5.14 -24.20
CA LYS A 108 -6.58 -6.38 -23.70
C LYS A 108 -5.09 -6.16 -23.44
N LEU A 109 -4.39 -5.51 -24.38
CA LEU A 109 -2.98 -5.15 -24.20
C LEU A 109 -2.78 -4.21 -23.03
N VAL A 110 -3.62 -3.18 -22.88
CA VAL A 110 -3.52 -2.25 -21.73
C VAL A 110 -3.70 -2.96 -20.39
N ARG A 111 -4.66 -3.89 -20.30
CA ARG A 111 -4.83 -4.71 -19.08
C ARG A 111 -3.64 -5.64 -18.82
N GLU A 112 -3.02 -6.18 -19.88
CA GLU A 112 -1.81 -6.99 -19.74
C GLU A 112 -0.65 -6.14 -19.21
N LEU A 113 -0.45 -4.93 -19.75
CA LEU A 113 0.54 -3.99 -19.26
C LEU A 113 0.27 -3.58 -17.80
N ALA A 114 -0.99 -3.43 -17.41
CA ALA A 114 -1.39 -3.10 -16.05
C ALA A 114 -0.97 -4.15 -15.00
N THR A 115 -0.71 -5.40 -15.42
CA THR A 115 -0.15 -6.43 -14.51
C THR A 115 1.27 -6.12 -14.05
N GLY A 116 1.97 -5.21 -14.74
CA GLY A 116 3.36 -4.86 -14.46
C GLY A 116 4.38 -5.91 -14.91
N ARG A 117 3.96 -6.97 -15.63
CA ARG A 117 4.89 -8.01 -16.12
C ARG A 117 6.02 -7.46 -16.99
N PHE A 118 5.72 -6.47 -17.83
CA PHE A 118 6.71 -5.81 -18.68
C PHE A 118 7.84 -5.14 -17.86
N VAL A 119 7.52 -4.64 -16.66
CA VAL A 119 8.51 -4.04 -15.74
C VAL A 119 9.45 -5.09 -15.18
N VAL A 120 8.94 -6.28 -14.86
CA VAL A 120 9.76 -7.41 -14.40
C VAL A 120 10.65 -7.94 -15.53
N GLY A 121 10.13 -7.95 -16.76
CA GLY A 121 10.86 -8.33 -17.97
C GLY A 121 11.85 -7.28 -18.49
N ALA A 122 11.91 -6.09 -17.88
CA ALA A 122 12.70 -4.96 -18.35
C ALA A 122 12.37 -4.55 -19.81
N GLU A 123 11.09 -4.65 -20.17
CA GLU A 123 10.58 -4.27 -21.48
C GLU A 123 10.18 -2.79 -21.52
N ASN A 124 10.36 -2.16 -22.67
CA ASN A 124 9.97 -0.76 -22.88
C ASN A 124 8.57 -0.68 -23.49
N VAL A 125 7.76 0.25 -22.98
CA VAL A 125 6.43 0.54 -23.52
C VAL A 125 6.45 1.94 -24.11
N LEU A 126 6.07 2.05 -25.39
CA LEU A 126 5.91 3.32 -26.08
C LEU A 126 4.43 3.56 -26.37
N LEU A 127 3.90 4.67 -25.87
CA LEU A 127 2.54 5.13 -26.19
C LEU A 127 2.63 6.14 -27.33
N PHE A 128 2.13 5.77 -28.51
CA PHE A 128 2.17 6.61 -29.71
C PHE A 128 0.76 6.89 -30.24
N GLY A 129 0.54 8.09 -30.79
CA GLY A 129 -0.73 8.48 -31.41
C GLY A 129 -0.89 9.99 -31.57
N PRO A 130 -2.04 10.49 -32.04
CA PRO A 130 -2.36 11.92 -32.09
C PRO A 130 -2.39 12.57 -30.69
N PRO A 131 -2.26 13.91 -30.58
CA PRO A 131 -2.52 14.60 -29.31
C PRO A 131 -3.98 14.41 -28.87
N GLY A 132 -4.23 14.47 -27.55
CA GLY A 132 -5.60 14.40 -26.99
C GLY A 132 -6.21 13.00 -26.87
N VAL A 133 -5.49 11.93 -27.21
CA VAL A 133 -6.01 10.54 -27.15
C VAL A 133 -5.82 9.84 -25.80
N GLY A 134 -5.38 10.58 -24.77
CA GLY A 134 -5.20 10.05 -23.42
C GLY A 134 -3.91 9.28 -23.16
N LYS A 135 -2.83 9.54 -23.90
CA LYS A 135 -1.51 8.90 -23.67
C LYS A 135 -0.96 9.16 -22.27
N THR A 136 -0.96 10.41 -21.82
CA THR A 136 -0.60 10.79 -20.45
C THR A 136 -1.47 10.10 -19.41
N HIS A 137 -2.78 9.96 -19.67
CA HIS A 137 -3.70 9.23 -18.78
C HIS A 137 -3.24 7.77 -18.66
N LEU A 138 -3.03 7.08 -19.77
CA LEU A 138 -2.57 5.69 -19.77
C LEU A 138 -1.21 5.55 -19.09
N ALA A 139 -0.26 6.46 -19.33
CA ALA A 139 1.05 6.44 -18.69
C ALA A 139 0.94 6.55 -17.15
N ILE A 140 0.11 7.46 -16.65
CA ILE A 140 -0.14 7.63 -15.21
C ILE A 140 -0.87 6.41 -14.64
N ALA A 141 -1.91 5.93 -15.32
CA ALA A 141 -2.73 4.82 -14.87
C ALA A 141 -1.94 3.49 -14.82
N LEU A 142 -1.11 3.23 -15.83
CA LEU A 142 -0.17 2.10 -15.83
C LEU A 142 0.90 2.24 -14.75
N GLY A 143 1.48 3.44 -14.60
CA GLY A 143 2.44 3.71 -13.53
C GLY A 143 1.85 3.46 -12.15
N ARG A 144 0.59 3.84 -11.92
CA ARG A 144 -0.12 3.56 -10.68
C ARG A 144 -0.35 2.07 -10.46
N ALA A 145 -0.78 1.33 -11.48
CA ALA A 145 -0.95 -0.12 -11.40
C ALA A 145 0.38 -0.82 -11.02
N VAL A 146 1.51 -0.32 -11.53
CA VAL A 146 2.85 -0.82 -11.19
C VAL A 146 3.23 -0.51 -9.73
N VAL A 147 2.84 0.66 -9.18
CA VAL A 147 3.00 0.95 -7.75
C VAL A 147 2.16 -0.01 -6.89
N GLU A 148 0.92 -0.25 -7.30
CA GLU A 148 0.00 -1.17 -6.65
C GLU A 148 0.57 -2.61 -6.64
N ALA A 149 1.20 -3.02 -7.74
CA ALA A 149 1.91 -4.29 -7.88
C ALA A 149 3.19 -4.43 -7.02
N GLY A 150 3.67 -3.36 -6.37
CA GLY A 150 4.83 -3.45 -5.46
C GLY A 150 6.10 -2.77 -5.96
N HIS A 151 6.08 -2.16 -7.14
CA HIS A 151 7.28 -1.63 -7.78
C HIS A 151 7.44 -0.12 -7.60
N SER A 152 8.69 0.34 -7.57
CA SER A 152 9.01 1.77 -7.54
C SER A 152 8.80 2.38 -8.92
N VAL A 153 8.14 3.54 -8.96
CA VAL A 153 7.86 4.28 -10.19
C VAL A 153 8.33 5.72 -10.02
N LEU A 154 8.79 6.34 -11.09
CA LEU A 154 9.06 7.77 -11.15
C LEU A 154 8.48 8.34 -12.45
N PHE A 155 7.69 9.39 -12.35
CA PHE A 155 7.19 10.16 -13.47
C PHE A 155 8.03 11.43 -13.63
N VAL A 156 8.44 11.74 -14.85
CA VAL A 156 9.17 12.96 -15.18
C VAL A 156 8.76 13.43 -16.57
N THR A 157 8.70 14.75 -16.77
CA THR A 157 8.51 15.26 -18.13
C THR A 157 9.80 15.13 -18.93
N ALA A 158 9.69 14.89 -20.24
CA ALA A 158 10.86 14.85 -21.12
C ALA A 158 11.69 16.14 -21.02
N THR A 159 11.02 17.29 -20.96
CA THR A 159 11.64 18.61 -20.81
C THR A 159 12.43 18.75 -19.49
N ALA A 160 11.84 18.36 -18.36
CA ALA A 160 12.50 18.44 -17.06
C ALA A 160 13.67 17.45 -16.95
N LEU A 161 13.50 16.23 -17.49
CA LEU A 161 14.55 15.23 -17.56
C LEU A 161 15.76 15.76 -18.34
N LEU A 162 15.54 16.26 -19.56
CA LEU A 162 16.61 16.80 -20.40
C LEU A 162 17.31 18.00 -19.75
N ALA A 163 16.54 18.94 -19.17
CA ALA A 163 17.12 20.10 -18.50
C ALA A 163 18.00 19.67 -17.30
N THR A 164 17.55 18.68 -16.52
CA THR A 164 18.29 18.17 -15.37
C THR A 164 19.57 17.46 -15.79
N LEU A 165 19.53 16.63 -16.84
CA LEU A 165 20.69 15.94 -17.37
C LEU A 165 21.71 16.91 -18.00
N ALA A 166 21.23 17.92 -18.76
CA ALA A 166 22.10 18.93 -19.36
C ALA A 166 22.85 19.74 -18.30
N LYS A 167 22.15 20.14 -17.21
CA LYS A 167 22.79 20.80 -16.07
C LYS A 167 23.80 19.90 -15.37
N ALA A 168 23.45 18.64 -15.11
CA ALA A 168 24.35 17.68 -14.47
C ALA A 168 25.62 17.43 -15.30
N GLN A 169 25.51 17.44 -16.64
CA GLN A 169 26.66 17.34 -17.53
C GLN A 169 27.62 18.52 -17.36
N GLN A 170 27.10 19.75 -17.28
CA GLN A 170 27.93 20.95 -17.06
C GLN A 170 28.62 20.95 -15.70
N GLU A 171 27.98 20.38 -14.68
CA GLU A 171 28.53 20.26 -13.32
C GLU A 171 29.44 19.02 -13.12
N GLY A 172 29.64 18.18 -14.14
CA GLY A 172 30.41 16.95 -14.02
C GLY A 172 29.74 15.84 -13.19
N LYS A 173 28.42 15.92 -12.97
CA LYS A 173 27.61 14.99 -12.17
C LYS A 173 26.64 14.13 -12.99
N LEU A 174 26.85 14.03 -14.31
CA LEU A 174 25.92 13.31 -15.19
C LEU A 174 25.72 11.86 -14.74
N ALA A 175 26.80 11.16 -14.38
CA ALA A 175 26.73 9.75 -13.95
C ALA A 175 25.81 9.55 -12.73
N ASP A 176 25.91 10.44 -11.74
CA ASP A 176 25.07 10.39 -10.54
C ASP A 176 23.60 10.63 -10.88
N GLN A 177 23.34 11.56 -11.81
CA GLN A 177 21.97 11.88 -12.23
C GLN A 177 21.34 10.75 -13.04
N ILE A 178 22.09 10.10 -13.92
CA ILE A 178 21.63 8.90 -14.64
C ILE A 178 21.35 7.77 -13.64
N ALA A 179 22.26 7.54 -12.68
CA ALA A 179 22.08 6.54 -11.65
C ALA A 179 20.82 6.81 -10.80
N PHE A 180 20.46 8.08 -10.56
CA PHE A 180 19.21 8.44 -9.90
C PHE A 180 17.98 7.99 -10.72
N TYR A 181 17.91 8.32 -12.01
CA TYR A 181 16.79 7.96 -12.87
C TYR A 181 16.69 6.46 -13.18
N ALA A 182 17.78 5.70 -12.98
CA ALA A 182 17.83 4.25 -13.14
C ALA A 182 17.42 3.45 -11.88
N LYS A 183 17.29 4.09 -10.71
CA LYS A 183 16.83 3.45 -9.45
C LYS A 183 15.38 2.91 -9.47
N PRO A 184 14.37 3.67 -9.96
CA PRO A 184 13.00 3.16 -9.99
C PRO A 184 12.88 1.95 -10.93
N LYS A 185 11.97 1.03 -10.62
CA LYS A 185 11.69 -0.10 -11.51
C LYS A 185 11.00 0.33 -12.80
N LEU A 186 10.24 1.40 -12.76
CA LEU A 186 9.65 2.03 -13.94
C LEU A 186 9.94 3.54 -13.94
N LEU A 187 10.56 4.03 -15.01
CA LEU A 187 10.69 5.45 -15.30
C LEU A 187 9.69 5.81 -16.39
N VAL A 188 8.71 6.65 -16.08
CA VAL A 188 7.75 7.19 -17.04
C VAL A 188 8.26 8.55 -17.50
N VAL A 189 8.50 8.67 -18.80
CA VAL A 189 8.90 9.92 -19.46
C VAL A 189 7.76 10.36 -20.37
N ASP A 190 7.16 11.49 -20.07
CA ASP A 190 6.03 12.02 -20.85
C ASP A 190 6.31 13.43 -21.37
N GLU A 191 5.81 13.73 -22.55
CA GLU A 191 5.78 15.10 -23.07
C GLU A 191 4.46 15.73 -22.61
N LEU A 192 4.48 16.41 -21.47
CA LEU A 192 3.38 17.30 -21.10
C LEU A 192 3.43 18.54 -22.01
N GLY A 193 2.68 18.48 -23.11
CA GLY A 193 2.52 19.54 -24.10
C GLY A 193 1.19 19.42 -24.82
#